data_AF-A0A1V6K9E5-F1
#
_entry.id   AF-A0A1V6K9E5-F1
#
_cell.length_a   1.000
_cell.length_b   1.000
_cell.length_c   1.000
_cell.angle_alpha   90.00
_cell.angle_beta   90.00
_cell.angle_gamma   90.00
#
_symmetry.space_group_name_H-M   'P 1'
#
loop_
_entity.id
_entity.type
_entity.pdbx_description
1 polymer ?
#
loop_
_entity_poly.entity_id
_entity_poly.type
_entity_poly.pdbx_seq_one_letter_code
_entity_poly.pdbx_strand_id
1 'polypeptide(L)'
;MPAYAGIPLTHRGVTSTVAFITGHEDPTKEKSDIDWHALAGIGTLVFLMGVKNLDRITGALIAQGKPPETPAALIRRGTTPDQKVLSGTLAAIADLAAENRFKPPAILVVGKVVELRDTLGWFDTKPLFGLGVAITRPERQADDLAKLLAAEGARPIAFPTIAIEPPSDWSELDAALAGLDAYQWLVFTSANGVRFFFERMQQKGKDVRDLKGVKICCIGPATARQLADRGIRADLVPEEFIAEGILKAFAAMDIQGMNILIPRAEKARDILPRTLKAQGARVTVATAYRTVNSGRKKEELARRLAAGDVDVITFTSSSTVTNFFDIMGKDFTLPPSVRVACIGPVTAATAKQAGLSVDIAQEEYTMEGLVAALYRAFQKSAPGTGGGAERKEG
;
A
#
# COMPACT_ATOMS: atom_id res chain seq x y z
N MET A 1 -12.06 11.52 12.93
CA MET A 1 -12.90 11.18 11.76
C MET A 1 -13.48 12.41 11.07
N PRO A 2 -14.25 13.33 11.71
CA PRO A 2 -14.75 14.56 11.05
C PRO A 2 -13.69 15.40 10.35
N ALA A 3 -12.51 15.58 10.96
CA ALA A 3 -11.43 16.37 10.38
C ALA A 3 -10.91 15.82 9.02
N TYR A 4 -10.96 14.49 8.80
CA TYR A 4 -10.60 13.91 7.49
C TYR A 4 -11.68 14.17 6.42
N ALA A 5 -12.91 14.49 6.83
CA ALA A 5 -13.94 15.01 5.94
C ALA A 5 -13.85 16.54 5.77
N GLY A 6 -12.80 17.19 6.28
CA GLY A 6 -12.68 18.67 6.26
C GLY A 6 -13.63 19.36 7.24
N ILE A 7 -14.21 18.65 8.20
CA ILE A 7 -15.18 19.21 9.16
C ILE A 7 -14.52 19.22 10.54
N PRO A 8 -14.01 20.37 11.00
CA PRO A 8 -13.47 20.47 12.35
C PRO A 8 -14.62 20.43 13.38
N LEU A 9 -14.29 20.09 14.61
CA LEU A 9 -15.29 20.02 15.69
C LEU A 9 -15.50 21.36 16.39
N THR A 10 -14.49 22.21 16.33
CA THR A 10 -14.52 23.61 16.76
C THR A 10 -13.67 24.40 15.77
N HIS A 11 -13.97 25.69 15.59
CA HIS A 11 -13.17 26.56 14.74
C HIS A 11 -13.30 28.01 15.21
N ARG A 12 -12.17 28.73 15.25
CA ARG A 12 -12.15 30.15 15.63
C ARG A 12 -13.07 30.93 14.71
N GLY A 13 -13.95 31.75 15.28
CA GLY A 13 -14.94 32.52 14.51
C GLY A 13 -16.16 31.73 14.04
N VAL A 14 -16.26 30.43 14.34
CA VAL A 14 -17.44 29.59 14.01
C VAL A 14 -18.10 29.07 15.28
N THR A 15 -17.36 28.34 16.12
CA THR A 15 -17.87 27.79 17.39
C THR A 15 -16.73 27.37 18.32
N SER A 16 -16.93 27.60 19.62
CA SER A 16 -16.09 27.11 20.73
C SER A 16 -16.72 25.93 21.47
N THR A 17 -17.93 25.50 21.11
CA THR A 17 -18.67 24.44 21.82
C THR A 17 -18.92 23.25 20.91
N VAL A 18 -18.74 22.06 21.47
CA VAL A 18 -19.03 20.76 20.83
C VAL A 18 -19.69 19.83 21.84
N ALA A 19 -20.69 19.06 21.40
CA ALA A 19 -21.28 17.97 22.16
C ALA A 19 -21.29 16.67 21.36
N PHE A 20 -21.05 15.55 22.05
CA PHE A 20 -21.14 14.21 21.50
C PHE A 20 -22.34 13.48 22.09
N ILE A 21 -23.15 12.88 21.22
CA ILE A 21 -24.42 12.27 21.59
C ILE A 21 -24.49 10.89 20.94
N THR A 22 -24.98 9.89 21.66
CA THR A 22 -25.42 8.64 21.02
C THR A 22 -26.78 8.88 20.38
N GLY A 23 -26.84 8.79 19.06
CA GLY A 23 -28.08 8.86 18.31
C GLY A 23 -28.95 7.60 18.43
N HIS A 24 -28.44 6.55 19.08
CA HIS A 24 -29.19 5.33 19.41
C HIS A 24 -29.52 5.31 20.91
N GLU A 25 -30.82 5.32 21.21
CA GLU A 25 -31.39 5.04 22.54
C GLU A 25 -32.22 3.75 22.44
N ASP A 26 -32.45 3.10 23.59
CA ASP A 26 -33.27 1.89 23.69
C ASP A 26 -34.69 2.16 23.14
N PRO A 27 -35.15 1.42 22.11
CA PRO A 27 -36.48 1.60 21.50
C PRO A 27 -37.64 1.36 22.47
N THR A 28 -37.40 0.68 23.61
CA THR A 28 -38.42 0.37 24.62
C THR A 28 -38.65 1.51 25.61
N LYS A 29 -37.85 2.59 25.56
CA LYS A 29 -38.03 3.78 26.40
C LYS A 29 -39.08 4.71 25.81
N GLU A 30 -40.06 5.10 26.63
CA GLU A 30 -41.09 6.08 26.27
C GLU A 30 -40.57 7.52 26.17
N LYS A 31 -39.45 7.84 26.85
CA LYS A 31 -38.81 9.17 26.85
C LYS A 31 -37.32 9.06 26.58
N SER A 32 -36.82 10.02 25.80
CA SER A 32 -35.40 10.22 25.53
C SER A 32 -34.72 10.78 26.79
N ASP A 33 -33.54 10.27 27.14
CA ASP A 33 -32.68 10.84 28.18
C ASP A 33 -31.87 12.04 27.65
N ILE A 34 -32.00 12.34 26.35
CA ILE A 34 -31.31 13.44 25.70
C ILE A 34 -32.04 14.76 25.98
N ASP A 35 -31.32 15.72 26.57
CA ASP A 35 -31.78 17.09 26.73
C ASP A 35 -31.69 17.86 25.40
N TRP A 36 -32.71 17.68 24.56
CA TRP A 36 -32.79 18.30 23.24
C TRP A 36 -32.78 19.84 23.29
N HIS A 37 -33.31 20.42 24.36
CA HIS A 37 -33.34 21.87 24.56
C HIS A 37 -31.93 22.42 24.77
N ALA A 38 -31.13 21.78 25.66
CA ALA A 38 -29.74 22.16 25.84
C ALA A 38 -28.91 21.98 24.56
N LEU A 39 -29.14 20.90 23.81
CA LEU A 39 -28.41 20.62 22.57
C LEU A 39 -28.67 21.64 21.46
N ALA A 40 -29.90 22.19 21.35
CA ALA A 40 -30.23 23.15 20.31
C ALA A 40 -29.30 24.37 20.31
N GLY A 41 -28.89 24.83 21.50
CA GLY A 41 -27.98 25.96 21.72
C GLY A 41 -26.48 25.67 21.50
N ILE A 42 -26.07 24.41 21.34
CA ILE A 42 -24.67 24.05 21.13
C ILE A 42 -24.27 24.28 19.67
N GLY A 43 -23.07 24.83 19.46
CA GLY A 43 -22.58 25.23 18.14
C GLY A 43 -22.32 24.04 17.22
N THR A 44 -21.61 23.01 17.69
CA THR A 44 -21.40 21.75 16.96
C THR A 44 -21.96 20.56 17.73
N LEU A 45 -22.80 19.77 17.06
CA LEU A 45 -23.33 18.52 17.57
C LEU A 45 -22.75 17.36 16.77
N VAL A 46 -22.32 16.29 17.46
CA VAL A 46 -21.85 15.06 16.83
C VAL A 46 -22.69 13.90 17.35
N PHE A 47 -23.54 13.35 16.49
CA PHE A 47 -24.31 12.15 16.79
C PHE A 47 -23.59 10.91 16.28
N LEU A 48 -23.18 10.06 17.23
CA LEU A 48 -22.67 8.73 16.96
C LEU A 48 -23.86 7.79 16.72
N MET A 49 -23.82 6.92 15.71
CA MET A 49 -24.89 5.94 15.46
C MET A 49 -26.27 6.55 15.14
N GLY A 50 -26.31 7.77 14.61
CA GLY A 50 -27.57 8.50 14.38
C GLY A 50 -28.37 8.12 13.11
N VAL A 51 -27.77 7.35 12.18
CA VAL A 51 -28.34 7.15 10.83
C VAL A 51 -29.77 6.58 10.83
N LYS A 52 -30.08 5.63 11.71
CA LYS A 52 -31.43 5.02 11.78
C LYS A 52 -32.47 5.95 12.42
N ASN A 53 -32.03 7.00 13.10
CA ASN A 53 -32.85 7.90 13.89
C ASN A 53 -32.75 9.34 13.38
N LEU A 54 -32.37 9.55 12.11
CA LEU A 54 -32.12 10.88 11.57
C LEU A 54 -33.36 11.76 11.67
N ASP A 55 -34.52 11.29 11.22
CA ASP A 55 -35.79 12.05 11.29
C ASP A 55 -36.12 12.48 12.72
N ARG A 56 -35.91 11.58 13.70
CA ARG A 56 -36.13 11.89 15.12
C ARG A 56 -35.15 12.94 15.63
N ILE A 57 -33.86 12.79 15.31
CA ILE A 57 -32.79 13.70 15.76
C ILE A 57 -32.99 15.09 15.15
N THR A 58 -33.20 15.18 13.84
CA THR A 58 -33.36 16.45 13.13
C THR A 58 -34.65 17.14 13.57
N GLY A 59 -35.76 16.40 13.64
CA GLY A 59 -37.05 16.91 14.12
C GLY A 59 -36.99 17.43 15.56
N ALA A 60 -36.36 16.69 16.48
CA ALA A 60 -36.23 17.12 17.87
C ALA A 60 -35.38 18.40 18.02
N LEU A 61 -34.28 18.53 17.28
CA LEU A 61 -33.45 19.74 17.30
C LEU A 61 -34.18 20.96 16.73
N ILE A 62 -34.93 20.79 15.64
CA ILE A 62 -35.73 21.86 15.03
C ILE A 62 -36.86 22.30 15.97
N ALA A 63 -37.57 21.34 16.58
CA ALA A 63 -38.63 21.63 17.54
C ALA A 63 -38.14 22.40 18.78
N GLN A 64 -36.87 22.23 19.15
CA GLN A 64 -36.22 22.96 20.26
C GLN A 64 -35.53 24.25 19.81
N GLY A 65 -35.79 24.73 18.60
CA GLY A 65 -35.35 26.04 18.12
C GLY A 65 -34.01 26.07 17.39
N LYS A 66 -33.42 24.91 17.05
CA LYS A 66 -32.25 24.90 16.16
C LYS A 66 -32.68 25.23 14.73
N PRO A 67 -32.06 26.19 14.03
CA PRO A 67 -32.54 26.61 12.72
C PRO A 67 -32.51 25.46 11.68
N PRO A 68 -33.58 25.23 10.91
CA PRO A 68 -33.67 24.15 9.91
C PRO A 68 -32.57 24.19 8.83
N GLU A 69 -32.08 25.38 8.51
CA GLU A 69 -31.01 25.65 7.56
C GLU A 69 -29.60 25.35 8.10
N THR A 70 -29.48 24.99 9.39
CA THR A 70 -28.17 24.69 10.01
C THR A 70 -27.46 23.61 9.20
N PRO A 71 -26.20 23.84 8.77
CA PRO A 71 -25.44 22.85 8.01
C PRO A 71 -25.29 21.51 8.76
N ALA A 72 -25.43 20.41 8.03
CA ALA A 72 -25.33 19.06 8.55
C ALA A 72 -24.58 18.15 7.57
N ALA A 73 -23.80 17.20 8.10
CA ALA A 73 -23.09 16.23 7.29
C ALA A 73 -23.09 14.84 7.91
N LEU A 74 -23.33 13.83 7.07
CA LEU A 74 -23.13 12.43 7.40
C LEU A 74 -21.78 11.95 6.88
N ILE A 75 -21.00 11.32 7.75
CA ILE A 75 -19.68 10.81 7.40
C ILE A 75 -19.66 9.30 7.69
N ARG A 76 -19.43 8.50 6.66
CA ARG A 76 -19.38 7.04 6.71
C ARG A 76 -18.00 6.55 6.34
N ARG A 77 -17.52 5.51 7.05
CA ARG A 77 -16.19 4.90 6.82
C ARG A 77 -15.08 5.96 6.74
N GLY A 78 -15.14 6.96 7.61
CA GLY A 78 -14.17 8.05 7.57
C GLY A 78 -12.75 7.55 7.81
N THR A 79 -11.77 8.29 7.29
CA THR A 79 -10.33 7.93 7.27
C THR A 79 -9.98 6.67 6.48
N THR A 80 -10.89 6.14 5.64
CA THR A 80 -10.60 5.02 4.75
C THR A 80 -10.86 5.41 3.28
N PRO A 81 -10.31 4.66 2.31
CA PRO A 81 -10.61 4.86 0.88
C PRO A 81 -12.11 4.73 0.53
N ASP A 82 -12.93 4.20 1.45
CA ASP A 82 -14.38 4.13 1.31
C ASP A 82 -15.13 5.32 1.95
N GLN A 83 -14.41 6.36 2.41
CA GLN A 83 -15.05 7.50 3.06
C GLN A 83 -16.11 8.10 2.14
N LYS A 84 -17.33 8.21 2.67
CA LYS A 84 -18.43 8.91 2.02
C LYS A 84 -18.90 10.04 2.93
N VAL A 85 -19.03 11.22 2.36
CA VAL A 85 -19.56 12.40 3.03
C VAL A 85 -20.79 12.85 2.27
N LEU A 86 -21.89 13.02 2.99
CA LEU A 86 -23.13 13.58 2.45
C LEU A 86 -23.44 14.83 3.26
N SER A 87 -23.43 15.99 2.60
CA SER A 87 -23.71 17.29 3.23
C SER A 87 -25.09 17.80 2.82
N GLY A 88 -25.73 18.56 3.71
CA GLY A 88 -27.03 19.19 3.51
C GLY A 88 -27.36 20.13 4.66
N THR A 89 -28.64 20.46 4.81
CA THR A 89 -29.14 21.19 5.98
C THR A 89 -29.74 20.23 7.00
N LEU A 90 -29.94 20.71 8.22
CA LEU A 90 -30.60 19.95 9.29
C LEU A 90 -31.98 19.44 8.85
N ALA A 91 -32.72 20.24 8.10
CA ALA A 91 -34.03 19.86 7.55
C ALA A 91 -33.95 18.78 6.45
N ALA A 92 -32.92 18.81 5.60
CA ALA A 92 -32.86 17.97 4.40
C ALA A 92 -31.99 16.70 4.56
N ILE A 93 -31.11 16.64 5.57
CA ILE A 93 -30.09 15.58 5.65
C ILE A 93 -30.66 14.17 5.79
N ALA A 94 -31.87 14.03 6.36
CA ALA A 94 -32.54 12.73 6.47
C ALA A 94 -33.06 12.24 5.12
N ASP A 95 -33.75 13.11 4.37
CA ASP A 95 -34.23 12.82 3.00
C ASP A 95 -33.06 12.51 2.07
N LEU A 96 -32.02 13.34 2.09
CA LEU A 96 -30.80 13.12 1.31
C LEU A 96 -30.16 11.77 1.64
N ALA A 97 -30.15 11.36 2.92
CA ALA A 97 -29.62 10.07 3.33
C ALA A 97 -30.45 8.90 2.79
N ALA A 98 -31.78 9.03 2.78
CA ALA A 98 -32.68 8.02 2.23
C ALA A 98 -32.52 7.90 0.70
N GLU A 99 -32.51 9.02 -0.02
CA GLU A 99 -32.31 9.09 -1.47
C GLU A 99 -30.98 8.46 -1.90
N ASN A 100 -29.90 8.76 -1.18
CA ASN A 100 -28.56 8.23 -1.46
C ASN A 100 -28.34 6.83 -0.86
N ARG A 101 -29.36 6.22 -0.25
CA ARG A 101 -29.30 4.92 0.45
C ARG A 101 -28.09 4.85 1.40
N PHE A 102 -27.88 5.93 2.16
CA PHE A 102 -26.70 6.11 3.00
C PHE A 102 -26.78 5.18 4.22
N LYS A 103 -25.91 4.16 4.24
CA LYS A 103 -26.01 3.06 5.23
C LYS A 103 -25.21 3.36 6.51
N PRO A 104 -25.64 2.84 7.68
CA PRO A 104 -24.77 2.78 8.85
C PRO A 104 -23.54 1.86 8.61
N PRO A 105 -22.50 1.95 9.45
CA PRO A 105 -22.30 2.96 10.51
C PRO A 105 -21.84 4.31 9.93
N ALA A 106 -22.40 5.41 10.44
CA ALA A 106 -21.97 6.76 10.13
C ALA A 106 -22.22 7.70 11.32
N ILE A 107 -21.51 8.83 11.33
CA ILE A 107 -21.75 9.91 12.29
C ILE A 107 -22.47 11.07 11.58
N LEU A 108 -23.35 11.75 12.29
CA LEU A 108 -23.96 13.01 11.86
C LEU A 108 -23.24 14.15 12.60
N VAL A 109 -22.75 15.14 11.86
CA VAL A 109 -22.24 16.40 12.41
C VAL A 109 -23.22 17.50 12.03
N VAL A 110 -23.66 18.31 12.99
CA VAL A 110 -24.57 19.45 12.78
C VAL A 110 -23.89 20.71 13.31
N GLY A 111 -23.87 21.77 12.51
CA GLY A 111 -23.34 23.08 12.87
C GLY A 111 -22.58 23.73 11.72
N LYS A 112 -22.35 25.05 11.82
CA LYS A 112 -21.67 25.86 10.79
C LYS A 112 -20.28 25.34 10.39
N VAL A 113 -19.62 24.55 11.24
CA VAL A 113 -18.33 23.89 10.92
C VAL A 113 -18.40 22.97 9.70
N VAL A 114 -19.59 22.50 9.30
CA VAL A 114 -19.77 21.68 8.09
C VAL A 114 -19.46 22.46 6.81
N GLU A 115 -19.72 23.77 6.77
CA GLU A 115 -19.40 24.64 5.62
C GLU A 115 -17.90 24.70 5.33
N LEU A 116 -17.06 24.49 6.36
CA LEU A 116 -15.61 24.50 6.20
C LEU A 116 -15.10 23.33 5.35
N ARG A 117 -15.90 22.29 5.12
CA ARG A 117 -15.54 21.16 4.27
C ARG A 117 -15.11 21.59 2.88
N ASP A 118 -15.77 22.60 2.31
CA ASP A 118 -15.49 23.06 0.95
C ASP A 118 -14.05 23.60 0.81
N THR A 119 -13.45 24.03 1.92
CA THR A 119 -12.08 24.58 1.98
C THR A 119 -11.07 23.64 2.63
N LEU A 120 -11.50 22.81 3.59
CA LEU A 120 -10.63 21.95 4.39
C LEU A 120 -10.67 20.47 3.95
N GLY A 121 -11.52 20.10 3.00
CA GLY A 121 -11.63 18.73 2.47
C GLY A 121 -10.40 18.33 1.65
N TRP A 122 -9.53 17.50 2.22
CA TRP A 122 -8.27 17.08 1.58
C TRP A 122 -8.17 15.57 1.32
N PHE A 123 -8.94 14.75 2.03
CA PHE A 123 -8.71 13.30 2.05
C PHE A 123 -9.44 12.58 0.91
N ASP A 124 -10.74 12.87 0.75
CA ASP A 124 -11.57 12.31 -0.31
C ASP A 124 -11.48 13.06 -1.65
N THR A 125 -10.59 14.06 -1.70
CA THR A 125 -10.16 14.78 -2.91
C THR A 125 -8.79 14.31 -3.40
N LYS A 126 -8.20 13.30 -2.75
CA LYS A 126 -6.91 12.75 -3.17
C LYS A 126 -7.00 12.11 -4.56
N PRO A 127 -5.90 12.11 -5.33
CA PRO A 127 -5.95 11.75 -6.74
C PRO A 127 -6.35 10.30 -7.03
N LEU A 128 -6.02 9.38 -6.13
CA LEU A 128 -6.35 7.96 -6.25
C LEU A 128 -7.44 7.56 -5.24
N PHE A 129 -8.19 8.52 -4.69
CA PHE A 129 -9.16 8.25 -3.63
C PHE A 129 -10.16 7.16 -4.03
N GLY A 130 -10.22 6.10 -3.22
CA GLY A 130 -11.13 4.97 -3.42
C GLY A 130 -10.68 3.93 -4.44
N LEU A 131 -9.65 4.22 -5.25
CA LEU A 131 -9.16 3.33 -6.30
C LEU A 131 -8.63 2.01 -5.74
N GLY A 132 -9.22 0.89 -6.15
CA GLY A 132 -8.78 -0.46 -5.81
C GLY A 132 -7.56 -0.91 -6.59
N VAL A 133 -6.41 -1.04 -5.92
CA VAL A 133 -5.14 -1.41 -6.55
C VAL A 133 -4.67 -2.76 -6.05
N ALA A 134 -4.77 -3.79 -6.88
CA ALA A 134 -4.22 -5.11 -6.59
C ALA A 134 -2.69 -5.13 -6.79
N ILE A 135 -1.97 -5.54 -5.75
CA ILE A 135 -0.51 -5.55 -5.71
C ILE A 135 -0.01 -6.99 -5.74
N THR A 136 0.63 -7.39 -6.85
CA THR A 136 1.02 -8.79 -7.09
C THR A 136 2.43 -9.16 -6.62
N ARG A 137 3.19 -8.18 -6.11
CA ARG A 137 4.59 -8.35 -5.66
C ARG A 137 4.68 -9.01 -4.27
N PRO A 138 5.84 -9.55 -3.87
CA PRO A 138 6.02 -10.21 -2.56
C PRO A 138 5.59 -9.33 -1.37
N GLU A 139 5.12 -9.93 -0.27
CA GLU A 139 4.48 -9.22 0.87
C GLU A 139 5.21 -7.98 1.39
N ARG A 140 6.48 -8.08 1.82
CA ARG A 140 7.23 -6.91 2.32
C ARG A 140 7.34 -5.77 1.32
N GLN A 141 7.42 -6.13 0.04
CA GLN A 141 7.49 -5.19 -1.05
C GLN A 141 6.09 -4.63 -1.38
N ALA A 142 5.04 -5.43 -1.20
CA ALA A 142 3.67 -4.97 -1.33
C ALA A 142 3.36 -3.87 -0.30
N ASP A 143 3.91 -3.96 0.92
CA ASP A 143 3.72 -2.95 1.97
C ASP A 143 4.23 -1.55 1.57
N ASP A 144 5.40 -1.45 0.94
CA ASP A 144 5.96 -0.16 0.53
C ASP A 144 5.10 0.51 -0.55
N LEU A 145 4.69 -0.26 -1.56
CA LEU A 145 3.80 0.25 -2.61
C LEU A 145 2.41 0.55 -2.03
N ALA A 146 1.90 -0.28 -1.12
CA ALA A 146 0.62 -0.05 -0.44
C ALA A 146 0.63 1.26 0.35
N LYS A 147 1.72 1.60 1.03
CA LYS A 147 1.85 2.88 1.74
C LYS A 147 1.81 4.07 0.79
N LEU A 148 2.55 4.00 -0.32
CA LEU A 148 2.54 5.07 -1.34
C LEU A 148 1.13 5.26 -1.92
N LEU A 149 0.46 4.16 -2.25
CA LEU A 149 -0.92 4.20 -2.78
C LEU A 149 -1.93 4.72 -1.75
N ALA A 150 -1.85 4.27 -0.50
CA ALA A 150 -2.73 4.74 0.57
C ALA A 150 -2.52 6.23 0.89
N ALA A 151 -1.28 6.73 0.78
CA ALA A 151 -0.98 8.15 0.91
C ALA A 151 -1.70 9.00 -0.16
N GLU A 152 -1.96 8.43 -1.33
CA GLU A 152 -2.74 9.02 -2.42
C GLU A 152 -4.25 8.68 -2.37
N GLY A 153 -4.72 8.07 -1.27
CA GLY A 153 -6.14 7.78 -1.04
C GLY A 153 -6.65 6.47 -1.65
N ALA A 154 -5.79 5.72 -2.33
CA ALA A 154 -6.16 4.44 -2.92
C ALA A 154 -6.44 3.37 -1.85
N ARG A 155 -7.04 2.27 -2.30
CA ARG A 155 -7.24 1.03 -1.55
C ARG A 155 -6.25 -0.03 -2.04
N PRO A 156 -5.11 -0.22 -1.37
CA PRO A 156 -4.20 -1.31 -1.68
C PRO A 156 -4.84 -2.66 -1.36
N ILE A 157 -4.74 -3.60 -2.30
CA ILE A 157 -5.20 -4.97 -2.15
C ILE A 157 -3.99 -5.87 -2.35
N ALA A 158 -3.39 -6.31 -1.25
CA ALA A 158 -2.26 -7.22 -1.30
C ALA A 158 -2.70 -8.57 -1.87
N PHE A 159 -2.12 -8.95 -3.00
CA PHE A 159 -2.31 -10.24 -3.63
C PHE A 159 -0.95 -10.77 -4.14
N PRO A 160 0.04 -10.95 -3.25
CA PRO A 160 1.37 -11.42 -3.63
C PRO A 160 1.25 -12.75 -4.37
N THR A 161 1.93 -12.91 -5.49
CA THR A 161 1.89 -14.17 -6.26
C THR A 161 3.01 -15.13 -5.88
N ILE A 162 4.01 -14.63 -5.14
CA ILE A 162 5.10 -15.41 -4.57
C ILE A 162 5.32 -15.01 -3.10
N ALA A 163 5.83 -15.96 -2.31
CA ALA A 163 6.35 -15.72 -0.98
C ALA A 163 7.85 -16.03 -0.94
N ILE A 164 8.56 -15.29 -0.09
CA ILE A 164 9.99 -15.52 0.17
C ILE A 164 10.11 -16.13 1.56
N GLU A 165 10.51 -17.40 1.60
CA GLU A 165 10.54 -18.22 2.80
C GLU A 165 11.97 -18.62 3.17
N PRO A 166 12.19 -19.04 4.43
CA PRO A 166 13.37 -19.83 4.81
C PRO A 166 13.65 -20.97 3.81
N PRO A 167 14.91 -21.35 3.60
CA PRO A 167 15.24 -22.50 2.80
C PRO A 167 14.69 -23.78 3.44
N SER A 168 14.55 -24.82 2.63
CA SER A 168 14.15 -26.15 3.11
C SER A 168 15.17 -26.75 4.08
N ASP A 169 16.44 -26.39 3.92
CA ASP A 169 17.56 -26.79 4.76
C ASP A 169 18.50 -25.60 5.01
N TRP A 170 18.93 -25.45 6.26
CA TRP A 170 19.87 -24.42 6.69
C TRP A 170 21.32 -24.91 6.75
N SER A 171 21.58 -26.20 6.54
CA SER A 171 22.87 -26.83 6.82
C SER A 171 24.07 -26.13 6.16
N GLU A 172 23.94 -25.73 4.89
CA GLU A 172 25.01 -25.02 4.17
C GLU A 172 25.30 -23.64 4.77
N LEU A 173 24.25 -22.89 5.11
CA LEU A 173 24.40 -21.55 5.68
C LEU A 173 24.90 -21.63 7.12
N ASP A 174 24.43 -22.60 7.90
CA ASP A 174 24.89 -22.84 9.27
C ASP A 174 26.38 -23.20 9.31
N ALA A 175 26.83 -24.07 8.41
CA ALA A 175 28.25 -24.40 8.26
C ALA A 175 29.08 -23.17 7.86
N ALA A 176 28.59 -22.37 6.91
CA ALA A 176 29.26 -21.14 6.51
C ALA A 176 29.32 -20.09 7.63
N LEU A 177 28.27 -19.96 8.43
CA LEU A 177 28.24 -19.06 9.59
C LEU A 177 29.18 -19.52 10.70
N ALA A 178 29.37 -20.83 10.89
CA ALA A 178 30.30 -21.36 11.88
C ALA A 178 31.76 -21.02 11.55
N GLY A 179 32.14 -21.01 10.27
CA GLY A 179 33.48 -20.65 9.78
C GLY A 179 33.54 -19.29 9.09
N LEU A 180 32.79 -18.31 9.58
CA LEU A 180 32.60 -17.02 8.88
C LEU A 180 33.92 -16.22 8.70
N ASP A 181 34.83 -16.35 9.65
CA ASP A 181 36.16 -15.73 9.68
C ASP A 181 37.13 -16.30 8.63
N ALA A 182 36.83 -17.49 8.08
CA ALA A 182 37.61 -18.08 7.00
C ALA A 182 37.37 -17.42 5.64
N TYR A 183 36.28 -16.66 5.48
CA TYR A 183 35.91 -16.01 4.23
C TYR A 183 36.56 -14.63 4.09
N GLN A 184 37.09 -14.34 2.90
CA GLN A 184 37.59 -13.00 2.57
C GLN A 184 36.49 -12.14 1.96
N TRP A 185 35.52 -12.77 1.29
CA TRP A 185 34.39 -12.08 0.65
C TRP A 185 33.05 -12.72 0.98
N LEU A 186 32.05 -11.87 1.21
CA LEU A 186 30.63 -12.19 1.29
C LEU A 186 29.91 -11.46 0.16
N VAL A 187 29.27 -12.22 -0.74
CA VAL A 187 28.64 -11.66 -1.95
C VAL A 187 27.13 -11.83 -1.91
N PHE A 188 26.41 -10.71 -1.85
CA PHE A 188 24.95 -10.68 -1.88
C PHE A 188 24.40 -10.30 -3.24
N THR A 189 23.66 -11.21 -3.86
CA THR A 189 22.97 -10.97 -5.14
C THR A 189 21.53 -10.51 -4.98
N SER A 190 21.07 -10.32 -3.74
CA SER A 190 19.68 -9.96 -3.45
C SER A 190 19.55 -9.36 -2.05
N ALA A 191 18.68 -8.36 -1.92
CA ALA A 191 18.22 -7.83 -0.64
C ALA A 191 17.65 -8.92 0.29
N ASN A 192 17.00 -9.95 -0.27
CA ASN A 192 16.52 -11.09 0.50
C ASN A 192 17.69 -11.94 1.02
N GLY A 193 18.76 -12.09 0.25
CA GLY A 193 19.97 -12.80 0.68
C GLY A 193 20.57 -12.13 1.93
N VAL A 194 20.67 -10.79 1.92
CA VAL A 194 21.08 -10.02 3.10
C VAL A 194 20.16 -10.32 4.28
N ARG A 195 18.83 -10.17 4.08
CA ARG A 195 17.85 -10.38 5.14
C ARG A 195 18.01 -11.73 5.84
N PHE A 196 17.89 -12.82 5.10
CA PHE A 196 17.90 -14.16 5.69
C PHE A 196 19.27 -14.56 6.24
N PHE A 197 20.36 -14.08 5.63
CA PHE A 197 21.69 -14.26 6.18
C PHE A 197 21.79 -13.68 7.59
N PHE A 198 21.41 -12.41 7.77
CA PHE A 198 21.48 -11.74 9.08
C PHE A 198 20.46 -12.29 10.08
N GLU A 199 19.26 -12.63 9.64
CA GLU A 199 18.27 -13.30 10.51
C GLU A 199 18.80 -14.64 11.03
N ARG A 200 19.41 -15.46 10.15
CA ARG A 200 19.99 -16.74 10.54
C ARG A 200 21.23 -16.58 11.42
N MET A 201 22.09 -15.62 11.09
CA MET A 201 23.25 -15.26 11.89
C MET A 201 22.86 -14.91 13.33
N GLN A 202 21.83 -14.08 13.51
CA GLN A 202 21.30 -13.73 14.83
C GLN A 202 20.74 -14.95 15.57
N GLN A 203 20.00 -15.83 14.88
CA GLN A 203 19.51 -17.09 15.46
C GLN A 203 20.63 -18.03 15.91
N LYS A 204 21.82 -17.92 15.31
CA LYS A 204 23.03 -18.66 15.72
C LYS A 204 23.84 -17.94 16.80
N GLY A 205 23.31 -16.88 17.40
CA GLY A 205 23.98 -16.13 18.46
C GLY A 205 25.15 -15.27 17.97
N LYS A 206 25.21 -15.01 16.65
CA LYS A 206 26.23 -14.16 16.01
C LYS A 206 25.64 -12.78 15.70
N ASP A 207 26.51 -11.79 15.53
CA ASP A 207 26.10 -10.45 15.10
C ASP A 207 27.12 -9.81 14.15
N VAL A 208 26.86 -8.58 13.73
CA VAL A 208 27.70 -7.88 12.74
C VAL A 208 29.20 -7.83 13.09
N ARG A 209 29.59 -8.00 14.36
CA ARG A 209 31.00 -8.06 14.79
C ARG A 209 31.70 -9.33 14.34
N ASP A 210 30.97 -10.43 14.14
CA ASP A 210 31.52 -11.67 13.57
C ASP A 210 31.93 -11.53 12.10
N LEU A 211 31.51 -10.45 11.41
CA LEU A 211 31.95 -10.14 10.03
C LEU A 211 33.28 -9.39 9.97
N LYS A 212 33.95 -9.19 11.11
CA LYS A 212 35.23 -8.46 11.17
C LYS A 212 36.25 -9.07 10.19
N GLY A 213 36.71 -8.26 9.24
CA GLY A 213 37.73 -8.65 8.25
C GLY A 213 37.17 -9.27 6.97
N VAL A 214 35.86 -9.58 6.91
CA VAL A 214 35.19 -10.06 5.70
C VAL A 214 34.76 -8.86 4.86
N LYS A 215 35.21 -8.79 3.59
CA LYS A 215 34.74 -7.78 2.64
C LYS A 215 33.38 -8.15 2.09
N ILE A 216 32.53 -7.17 1.82
CA ILE A 216 31.16 -7.38 1.38
C ILE A 216 30.96 -6.77 -0.01
N CYS A 217 30.58 -7.61 -0.97
CA CYS A 217 30.08 -7.17 -2.27
C CYS A 217 28.56 -7.33 -2.32
N CYS A 218 27.86 -6.36 -2.90
CA CYS A 218 26.46 -6.53 -3.22
C CYS A 218 26.16 -6.12 -4.67
N ILE A 219 25.13 -6.72 -5.25
CA ILE A 219 24.80 -6.55 -6.68
C ILE A 219 24.36 -5.14 -7.06
N GLY A 220 23.86 -4.34 -6.13
CA GLY A 220 23.31 -3.02 -6.47
C GLY A 220 22.69 -2.25 -5.30
N PRO A 221 22.16 -1.03 -5.57
CA PRO A 221 21.80 -0.05 -4.54
C PRO A 221 20.76 -0.54 -3.52
N ALA A 222 19.75 -1.29 -3.96
CA ALA A 222 18.72 -1.81 -3.06
C ALA A 222 19.29 -2.81 -2.03
N THR A 223 20.24 -3.65 -2.45
CA THR A 223 20.95 -4.60 -1.57
C THR A 223 21.93 -3.86 -0.66
N ALA A 224 22.62 -2.82 -1.17
CA ALA A 224 23.48 -1.94 -0.38
C ALA A 224 22.70 -1.22 0.74
N ARG A 225 21.49 -0.74 0.44
CA ARG A 225 20.60 -0.12 1.44
C ARG A 225 20.24 -1.09 2.57
N GLN A 226 19.94 -2.36 2.25
CA GLN A 226 19.68 -3.38 3.27
C GLN A 226 20.88 -3.65 4.19
N LEU A 227 22.11 -3.53 3.68
CA LEU A 227 23.32 -3.60 4.50
C LEU A 227 23.45 -2.35 5.37
N ALA A 228 23.21 -1.16 4.79
CA ALA A 228 23.32 0.12 5.49
C ALA A 228 22.31 0.24 6.65
N ASP A 229 21.09 -0.26 6.49
CA ASP A 229 20.07 -0.32 7.55
C ASP A 229 20.54 -1.16 8.77
N ARG A 230 21.58 -1.98 8.59
CA ARG A 230 22.24 -2.81 9.62
C ARG A 230 23.60 -2.28 10.06
N GLY A 231 23.93 -1.04 9.67
CA GLY A 231 25.22 -0.40 9.98
C GLY A 231 26.39 -0.90 9.14
N ILE A 232 26.15 -1.62 8.04
CA ILE A 232 27.20 -2.20 7.20
C ILE A 232 27.26 -1.45 5.86
N ARG A 233 28.46 -0.97 5.51
CA ARG A 233 28.74 -0.43 4.18
C ARG A 233 29.34 -1.54 3.31
N ALA A 234 28.81 -1.74 2.10
CA ALA A 234 29.43 -2.65 1.14
C ALA A 234 30.78 -2.07 0.66
N ASP A 235 31.80 -2.93 0.59
CA ASP A 235 33.11 -2.60 0.04
C ASP A 235 33.06 -2.47 -1.49
N LEU A 236 32.16 -3.23 -2.12
CA LEU A 236 32.03 -3.27 -3.58
C LEU A 236 30.56 -3.32 -4.01
N VAL A 237 30.20 -2.38 -4.88
CA VAL A 237 28.93 -2.39 -5.64
C VAL A 237 29.31 -2.19 -7.11
N PRO A 238 28.96 -3.11 -8.02
CA PRO A 238 29.33 -2.98 -9.43
C PRO A 238 28.52 -1.86 -10.10
N GLU A 239 29.03 -1.35 -11.23
CA GLU A 239 28.32 -0.37 -12.07
C GLU A 239 27.08 -1.00 -12.73
N GLU A 240 27.22 -2.25 -13.18
CA GLU A 240 26.13 -3.03 -13.76
C GLU A 240 25.49 -3.93 -12.68
N PHE A 241 24.19 -3.77 -12.42
CA PHE A 241 23.49 -4.46 -11.33
C PHE A 241 23.04 -5.89 -11.67
N ILE A 242 23.93 -6.65 -12.30
CA ILE A 242 23.74 -8.04 -12.73
C ILE A 242 24.92 -8.91 -12.30
N ALA A 243 24.81 -10.23 -12.45
CA ALA A 243 25.86 -11.17 -12.03
C ALA A 243 27.18 -10.92 -12.79
N GLU A 244 27.07 -10.57 -14.06
CA GLU A 244 28.17 -10.23 -14.96
C GLU A 244 28.90 -8.94 -14.51
N GLY A 245 28.18 -7.98 -13.93
CA GLY A 245 28.77 -6.78 -13.35
C GLY A 245 29.63 -7.09 -12.13
N ILE A 246 29.18 -8.00 -11.26
CA ILE A 246 30.00 -8.51 -10.14
C ILE A 246 31.26 -9.19 -10.69
N LEU A 247 31.12 -10.05 -11.71
CA LEU A 247 32.25 -10.74 -12.32
C LEU A 247 33.30 -9.78 -12.90
N LYS A 248 32.86 -8.72 -13.59
CA LYS A 248 33.77 -7.65 -14.06
C LYS A 248 34.51 -6.98 -12.91
N ALA A 249 33.79 -6.66 -11.83
CA ALA A 249 34.38 -5.99 -10.68
C ALA A 249 35.42 -6.88 -9.95
N PHE A 250 35.17 -8.19 -9.88
CA PHE A 250 36.11 -9.17 -9.33
C PHE A 250 37.29 -9.46 -10.27
N ALA A 251 37.12 -9.35 -11.59
CA ALA A 251 38.20 -9.56 -12.56
C ALA A 251 39.35 -8.54 -12.44
N ALA A 252 39.09 -7.38 -11.82
CA ALA A 252 40.12 -6.39 -11.50
C ALA A 252 40.95 -6.74 -10.24
N MET A 253 40.68 -7.88 -9.60
CA MET A 253 41.30 -8.32 -8.36
C MET A 253 41.95 -9.69 -8.55
N ASP A 254 43.07 -9.94 -7.87
CA ASP A 254 43.57 -11.30 -7.71
C ASP A 254 42.74 -12.00 -6.63
N ILE A 255 41.97 -13.01 -7.05
CA ILE A 255 41.09 -13.80 -6.17
C ILE A 255 41.54 -15.25 -6.05
N GLN A 256 42.73 -15.59 -6.55
CA GLN A 256 43.24 -16.94 -6.53
C GLN A 256 43.36 -17.43 -5.08
N GLY A 257 42.72 -18.55 -4.77
CA GLY A 257 42.70 -19.17 -3.44
C GLY A 257 41.80 -18.49 -2.41
N MET A 258 41.17 -17.34 -2.72
CA MET A 258 40.29 -16.66 -1.78
C MET A 258 39.00 -17.45 -1.51
N ASN A 259 38.58 -17.49 -0.24
CA ASN A 259 37.31 -18.05 0.17
C ASN A 259 36.19 -17.01 0.00
N ILE A 260 35.19 -17.33 -0.82
CA ILE A 260 34.06 -16.46 -1.14
C ILE A 260 32.76 -17.16 -0.74
N LEU A 261 31.98 -16.53 0.13
CA LEU A 261 30.64 -16.98 0.51
C LEU A 261 29.57 -16.26 -0.31
N ILE A 262 28.62 -17.01 -0.87
CA ILE A 262 27.49 -16.47 -1.63
C ILE A 262 26.17 -16.98 -1.04
N PRO A 263 25.55 -16.24 -0.11
CA PRO A 263 24.20 -16.52 0.36
C PRO A 263 23.18 -16.11 -0.72
N ARG A 264 22.38 -17.06 -1.19
CA ARG A 264 21.46 -16.83 -2.33
C ARG A 264 20.18 -17.67 -2.26
N ALA A 265 19.30 -17.45 -3.22
CA ALA A 265 18.08 -18.25 -3.40
C ALA A 265 18.42 -19.72 -3.74
N GLU A 266 17.59 -20.65 -3.27
CA GLU A 266 17.61 -22.09 -3.59
C GLU A 266 17.64 -22.33 -5.10
N LYS A 267 16.86 -21.56 -5.85
CA LYS A 267 16.86 -21.57 -7.32
C LYS A 267 17.46 -20.26 -7.84
N ALA A 268 18.69 -20.32 -8.33
CA ALA A 268 19.36 -19.19 -8.96
C ALA A 268 20.33 -19.65 -10.06
N ARG A 269 20.77 -18.70 -10.90
CA ARG A 269 21.72 -18.98 -12.00
C ARG A 269 23.13 -19.26 -11.47
N ASP A 270 23.80 -20.28 -12.01
CA ASP A 270 25.13 -20.71 -11.54
C ASP A 270 26.31 -19.95 -12.15
N ILE A 271 26.07 -18.99 -13.03
CA ILE A 271 27.14 -18.27 -13.73
C ILE A 271 28.15 -17.63 -12.76
N LEU A 272 27.68 -16.93 -11.73
CA LEU A 272 28.55 -16.27 -10.76
C LEU A 272 29.46 -17.24 -9.99
N PRO A 273 28.94 -18.26 -9.28
CA PRO A 273 29.81 -19.19 -8.55
C PRO A 273 30.71 -20.02 -9.48
N ARG A 274 30.24 -20.39 -10.68
CA ARG A 274 31.07 -21.14 -11.63
C ARG A 274 32.25 -20.30 -12.14
N THR A 275 32.01 -19.06 -12.54
CA THR A 275 33.06 -18.20 -13.08
C THR A 275 34.07 -17.79 -12.01
N LEU A 276 33.65 -17.47 -10.79
CA LEU A 276 34.57 -17.19 -9.69
C LEU A 276 35.46 -18.40 -9.34
N LYS A 277 34.90 -19.62 -9.38
CA LYS A 277 35.70 -20.86 -9.24
C LYS A 277 36.71 -21.03 -10.37
N ALA A 278 36.30 -20.74 -11.61
CA ALA A 278 37.20 -20.80 -12.77
C ALA A 278 38.33 -19.77 -12.71
N GLN A 279 38.13 -18.65 -12.01
CA GLN A 279 39.15 -17.64 -11.70
C GLN A 279 40.02 -18.00 -10.47
N GLY A 280 39.88 -19.22 -9.93
CA GLY A 280 40.74 -19.73 -8.86
C GLY A 280 40.23 -19.51 -7.44
N ALA A 281 39.05 -18.90 -7.24
CA ALA A 281 38.47 -18.71 -5.91
C ALA A 281 37.81 -19.99 -5.36
N ARG A 282 37.84 -20.15 -4.04
CA ARG A 282 37.11 -21.19 -3.32
C ARG A 282 35.73 -20.68 -2.94
N VAL A 283 34.73 -21.00 -3.77
CA VAL A 283 33.37 -20.46 -3.60
C VAL A 283 32.47 -21.44 -2.84
N THR A 284 31.97 -21.00 -1.68
CA THR A 284 30.87 -21.62 -0.96
C THR A 284 29.56 -20.94 -1.36
N VAL A 285 28.62 -21.72 -1.89
CA VAL A 285 27.24 -21.29 -2.07
C VAL A 285 26.45 -21.78 -0.87
N ALA A 286 25.69 -20.88 -0.25
CA ALA A 286 24.81 -21.22 0.86
C ALA A 286 23.38 -20.81 0.53
N THR A 287 22.46 -21.76 0.61
CA THR A 287 21.05 -21.45 0.41
C THR A 287 20.53 -20.64 1.60
N ALA A 288 20.13 -19.39 1.34
CA ALA A 288 19.65 -18.47 2.37
C ALA A 288 18.12 -18.33 2.38
N TYR A 289 17.46 -18.57 1.25
CA TYR A 289 16.01 -18.47 1.15
C TYR A 289 15.49 -19.24 -0.06
N ARG A 290 14.18 -19.45 -0.12
CA ARG A 290 13.51 -19.96 -1.31
C ARG A 290 12.35 -19.04 -1.70
N THR A 291 12.06 -19.04 -3.00
CA THR A 291 10.86 -18.41 -3.54
C THR A 291 9.83 -19.50 -3.80
N VAL A 292 8.67 -19.38 -3.16
CA VAL A 292 7.55 -20.32 -3.32
C VAL A 292 6.31 -19.58 -3.81
N ASN A 293 5.27 -20.31 -4.20
CA ASN A 293 3.95 -19.73 -4.40
C ASN A 293 3.46 -19.09 -3.09
N SER A 294 2.76 -17.97 -3.18
CA SER A 294 2.25 -17.25 -2.01
C SER A 294 1.22 -18.01 -1.18
N GLY A 295 0.68 -19.12 -1.69
CA GLY A 295 -0.43 -19.85 -1.05
C GLY A 295 -1.77 -19.14 -1.18
N ARG A 296 -1.81 -17.97 -1.85
CA ARG A 296 -3.04 -17.24 -2.16
C ARG A 296 -3.94 -18.06 -3.05
N LYS A 297 -5.24 -17.97 -2.78
CA LYS A 297 -6.24 -18.69 -3.57
C LYS A 297 -6.94 -17.76 -4.54
N LYS A 298 -7.35 -18.32 -5.70
CA LYS A 298 -8.12 -17.62 -6.73
C LYS A 298 -9.34 -16.91 -6.16
N GLU A 299 -10.06 -17.54 -5.23
CA GLU A 299 -11.30 -17.04 -4.65
C GLU A 299 -11.11 -15.74 -3.86
N GLU A 300 -9.90 -15.44 -3.40
CA GLU A 300 -9.61 -14.20 -2.67
C GLU A 300 -9.70 -12.98 -3.60
N LEU A 301 -9.04 -13.03 -4.75
CA LEU A 301 -9.08 -11.94 -5.72
C LEU A 301 -10.35 -11.97 -6.56
N ALA A 302 -10.84 -13.15 -6.96
CA ALA A 302 -12.05 -13.28 -7.76
C ALA A 302 -13.28 -12.65 -7.07
N ARG A 303 -13.42 -12.81 -5.75
CA ARG A 303 -14.50 -12.17 -4.99
C ARG A 303 -14.41 -10.64 -5.01
N ARG A 304 -13.20 -10.07 -4.92
CA ARG A 304 -12.99 -8.62 -4.96
C ARG A 304 -13.22 -8.06 -6.35
N LEU A 305 -12.77 -8.77 -7.40
CA LEU A 305 -13.06 -8.43 -8.78
C LEU A 305 -14.57 -8.43 -9.05
N ALA A 306 -15.29 -9.45 -8.59
CA ALA A 306 -16.75 -9.54 -8.74
C ALA A 306 -17.50 -8.46 -7.95
N ALA A 307 -16.96 -8.03 -6.81
CA ALA A 307 -17.51 -6.94 -6.02
C ALA A 307 -17.24 -5.53 -6.61
N GLY A 308 -16.39 -5.43 -7.64
CA GLY A 308 -15.93 -4.15 -8.17
C GLY A 308 -14.94 -3.41 -7.27
N ASP A 309 -14.28 -4.13 -6.36
CA ASP A 309 -13.31 -3.55 -5.42
C ASP A 309 -11.91 -3.34 -6.03
N VAL A 310 -11.68 -3.82 -7.25
CA VAL A 310 -10.39 -3.77 -7.95
C VAL A 310 -10.59 -3.01 -9.25
N ASP A 311 -9.86 -1.90 -9.41
CA ASP A 311 -9.86 -1.08 -10.62
C ASP A 311 -8.61 -1.32 -11.46
N VAL A 312 -7.51 -1.71 -10.81
CA VAL A 312 -6.22 -1.96 -11.49
C VAL A 312 -5.42 -3.06 -10.80
N ILE A 313 -4.75 -3.88 -11.61
CA ILE A 313 -3.75 -4.86 -11.17
C ILE A 313 -2.36 -4.38 -11.57
N THR A 314 -1.43 -4.38 -10.60
CA THR A 314 -0.04 -3.98 -10.81
C THR A 314 0.87 -5.20 -10.93
N PHE A 315 1.74 -5.23 -11.93
CA PHE A 315 2.80 -6.22 -12.10
C PHE A 315 4.17 -5.57 -12.10
N THR A 316 5.08 -6.10 -11.28
CA THR A 316 6.42 -5.53 -11.08
C THR A 316 7.55 -6.42 -11.58
N SER A 317 7.21 -7.60 -12.11
CA SER A 317 8.15 -8.49 -12.79
C SER A 317 7.42 -9.49 -13.68
N SER A 318 8.09 -10.03 -14.69
CA SER A 318 7.55 -11.13 -15.51
C SER A 318 7.12 -12.32 -14.65
N SER A 319 7.89 -12.66 -13.60
CA SER A 319 7.51 -13.73 -12.68
C SER A 319 6.19 -13.45 -11.95
N THR A 320 5.88 -12.19 -11.62
CA THR A 320 4.58 -11.89 -10.98
C THR A 320 3.40 -12.12 -11.91
N VAL A 321 3.59 -11.94 -13.23
CA VAL A 321 2.56 -12.25 -14.25
C VAL A 321 2.36 -13.76 -14.37
N THR A 322 3.44 -14.52 -14.53
CA THR A 322 3.34 -15.99 -14.66
C THR A 322 2.67 -16.61 -13.44
N ASN A 323 3.15 -16.28 -12.23
CA ASN A 323 2.58 -16.83 -11.00
C ASN A 323 1.13 -16.38 -10.76
N PHE A 324 0.73 -15.20 -11.27
CA PHE A 324 -0.67 -14.77 -11.21
C PHE A 324 -1.58 -15.73 -11.97
N PHE A 325 -1.19 -16.13 -13.19
CA PHE A 325 -1.96 -17.10 -13.98
C PHE A 325 -1.88 -18.52 -13.42
N ASP A 326 -0.78 -18.88 -12.75
CA ASP A 326 -0.71 -20.15 -12.02
C ASP A 326 -1.73 -20.19 -10.86
N ILE A 327 -2.00 -19.06 -10.21
CA ILE A 327 -3.01 -18.94 -9.14
C ILE A 327 -4.43 -18.82 -9.70
N MET A 328 -4.64 -17.96 -10.70
CA MET A 328 -5.98 -17.64 -11.23
C MET A 328 -6.50 -18.68 -12.23
N GLY A 329 -5.61 -19.48 -12.81
CA GLY A 329 -5.85 -20.40 -13.91
C GLY A 329 -5.48 -19.78 -15.26
N LYS A 330 -4.96 -20.59 -16.18
CA LYS A 330 -4.46 -20.14 -17.49
C LYS A 330 -5.54 -19.50 -18.37
N ASP A 331 -6.79 -19.94 -18.23
CA ASP A 331 -7.93 -19.43 -18.99
C ASP A 331 -8.62 -18.24 -18.29
N PHE A 332 -8.02 -17.71 -17.22
CA PHE A 332 -8.59 -16.59 -16.48
C PHE A 332 -8.53 -15.30 -17.30
N THR A 333 -9.67 -14.63 -17.40
CA THR A 333 -9.80 -13.32 -18.04
C THR A 333 -10.14 -12.26 -17.01
N LEU A 334 -9.55 -11.07 -17.17
CA LEU A 334 -9.90 -9.93 -16.33
C LEU A 334 -11.24 -9.33 -16.78
N PRO A 335 -12.07 -8.84 -15.83
CA PRO A 335 -13.21 -8.00 -16.17
C PRO A 335 -12.76 -6.80 -17.02
N PRO A 336 -13.50 -6.39 -18.06
CA PRO A 336 -13.10 -5.28 -18.93
C PRO A 336 -12.90 -3.93 -18.22
N SER A 337 -13.50 -3.76 -17.04
CA SER A 337 -13.34 -2.57 -16.20
C SER A 337 -11.99 -2.50 -15.47
N VAL A 338 -11.27 -3.62 -15.37
CA VAL A 338 -10.03 -3.73 -14.60
C VAL A 338 -8.84 -3.49 -15.52
N ARG A 339 -8.04 -2.48 -15.18
CA ARG A 339 -6.84 -2.11 -15.94
C ARG A 339 -5.61 -2.89 -15.47
N VAL A 340 -4.59 -2.97 -16.31
CA VAL A 340 -3.29 -3.55 -15.97
C VAL A 340 -2.18 -2.51 -16.06
N ALA A 341 -1.41 -2.39 -14.98
CA ALA A 341 -0.24 -1.53 -14.89
C ALA A 341 1.04 -2.37 -14.73
N CYS A 342 2.03 -2.12 -15.57
CA CYS A 342 3.31 -2.82 -15.53
C CYS A 342 4.46 -1.86 -15.20
N ILE A 343 5.40 -2.31 -14.36
CA ILE A 343 6.55 -1.49 -13.96
C ILE A 343 7.53 -1.21 -15.10
N GLY A 344 7.53 -2.02 -16.18
CA GLY A 344 8.49 -1.87 -17.27
C GLY A 344 8.22 -2.77 -18.48
N PRO A 345 8.96 -2.57 -19.58
CA PRO A 345 8.65 -3.14 -20.89
C PRO A 345 8.73 -4.67 -20.92
N VAL A 346 9.68 -5.27 -20.20
CA VAL A 346 9.80 -6.73 -20.12
C VAL A 346 8.58 -7.36 -19.43
N THR A 347 8.11 -6.74 -18.34
CA THR A 347 6.90 -7.20 -17.63
C THR A 347 5.66 -7.03 -18.50
N ALA A 348 5.56 -5.89 -19.21
CA ALA A 348 4.46 -5.63 -20.14
C ALA A 348 4.42 -6.62 -21.31
N ALA A 349 5.57 -7.00 -21.86
CA ALA A 349 5.65 -8.03 -22.89
C ALA A 349 5.17 -9.39 -22.37
N THR A 350 5.56 -9.79 -21.16
CA THR A 350 5.07 -11.01 -20.52
C THR A 350 3.56 -10.97 -20.28
N ALA A 351 3.02 -9.84 -19.81
CA ALA A 351 1.57 -9.65 -19.62
C ALA A 351 0.80 -9.81 -20.94
N LYS A 352 1.28 -9.19 -22.02
CA LYS A 352 0.69 -9.33 -23.37
C LYS A 352 0.74 -10.77 -23.89
N GLN A 353 1.87 -11.45 -23.72
CA GLN A 353 2.01 -12.87 -24.09
C GLN A 353 1.07 -13.79 -23.30
N ALA A 354 0.77 -13.43 -22.06
CA ALA A 354 -0.19 -14.13 -21.21
C ALA A 354 -1.66 -13.74 -21.47
N GLY A 355 -1.94 -12.93 -22.51
CA GLY A 355 -3.29 -12.56 -22.91
C GLY A 355 -3.88 -11.33 -22.19
N LEU A 356 -3.07 -10.57 -21.44
CA LEU A 356 -3.50 -9.32 -20.82
C LEU A 356 -3.22 -8.11 -21.72
N SER A 357 -4.18 -7.19 -21.82
CA SER A 357 -3.94 -5.84 -22.31
C SER A 357 -3.20 -5.03 -21.25
N VAL A 358 -2.15 -4.31 -21.62
CA VAL A 358 -1.41 -3.42 -20.70
C VAL A 358 -1.85 -1.99 -20.96
N ASP A 359 -2.61 -1.42 -20.02
CA ASP A 359 -3.27 -0.12 -20.17
C ASP A 359 -2.45 1.05 -19.63
N ILE A 360 -1.49 0.74 -18.74
CA ILE A 360 -0.68 1.75 -18.05
C ILE A 360 0.78 1.31 -18.10
N ALA A 361 1.59 2.11 -18.78
CA ALA A 361 3.04 2.00 -18.83
C ALA A 361 3.68 3.28 -18.27
N GLN A 362 4.90 3.16 -17.78
CA GLN A 362 5.64 4.27 -17.17
C GLN A 362 7.00 4.48 -17.84
N GLU A 363 7.48 5.72 -17.76
CA GLU A 363 8.80 6.11 -18.28
C GLU A 363 9.92 5.77 -17.27
N GLU A 364 9.68 6.00 -15.98
CA GLU A 364 10.60 5.65 -14.90
C GLU A 364 10.23 4.32 -14.25
N TYR A 365 11.16 3.36 -14.23
CA TYR A 365 10.92 1.99 -13.75
C TYR A 365 11.03 1.85 -12.21
N THR A 366 10.39 2.76 -11.47
CA THR A 366 10.39 2.82 -10.00
C THR A 366 8.99 2.59 -9.43
N MET A 367 8.87 2.49 -8.09
CA MET A 367 7.57 2.37 -7.43
C MET A 367 6.82 3.70 -7.47
N GLU A 368 7.55 4.80 -7.27
CA GLU A 368 7.07 6.17 -7.32
C GLU A 368 6.59 6.51 -8.74
N GLY A 369 7.34 6.08 -9.77
CA GLY A 369 6.92 6.15 -11.16
C GLY A 369 5.59 5.46 -11.41
N LEU A 370 5.34 4.33 -10.72
CA LEU A 370 4.14 3.51 -10.94
C LEU A 370 2.93 4.21 -10.37
N VAL A 371 3.07 4.78 -9.17
CA VAL A 371 2.03 5.61 -8.54
C VAL A 371 1.74 6.85 -9.41
N ALA A 372 2.78 7.50 -9.93
CA ALA A 372 2.62 8.65 -10.83
C ALA A 372 1.93 8.27 -12.16
N ALA A 373 2.18 7.07 -12.70
CA ALA A 373 1.50 6.57 -13.89
C ALA A 373 0.02 6.28 -13.61
N LEU A 374 -0.30 5.69 -12.45
CA LEU A 374 -1.69 5.50 -12.01
C LEU A 374 -2.41 6.84 -11.86
N TYR A 375 -1.77 7.84 -11.26
CA TYR A 375 -2.30 9.20 -11.14
C TYR A 375 -2.70 9.77 -12.50
N ARG A 376 -1.80 9.75 -13.49
CA ARG A 376 -2.08 10.27 -14.85
C ARG A 376 -3.19 9.49 -15.55
N ALA A 377 -3.23 8.18 -15.32
CA ALA A 377 -4.18 7.29 -15.96
C ALA A 377 -5.62 7.45 -15.46
N PHE A 378 -5.81 7.81 -14.19
CA PHE A 378 -7.13 7.95 -13.56
C PHE A 378 -7.59 9.39 -13.39
N GLN A 379 -6.71 10.39 -13.42
CA GLN A 379 -7.13 11.80 -13.50
C GLN A 379 -7.82 12.16 -14.81
N LYS A 380 -7.38 11.58 -15.94
CA LYS A 380 -8.01 11.81 -17.25
C LYS A 380 -9.43 11.22 -17.37
N SER A 381 -9.89 10.48 -16.36
CA SER A 381 -11.18 9.79 -16.35
C SER A 381 -12.19 10.39 -15.36
N ALA A 382 -11.82 11.40 -14.57
CA ALA A 382 -12.77 12.13 -13.72
C ALA A 382 -13.60 13.11 -14.59
N PRO A 383 -14.93 13.05 -14.60
CA PRO A 383 -15.75 14.10 -15.19
C PRO A 383 -15.47 15.40 -14.44
N GLY A 384 -15.03 16.43 -15.16
CA GLY A 384 -14.75 17.74 -14.58
C GLY A 384 -15.99 18.28 -13.87
N THR A 385 -15.90 18.40 -12.55
CA THR A 385 -16.84 19.18 -11.75
C THR A 385 -16.56 20.66 -11.97
N GLY A 386 -17.43 21.34 -12.71
CA GLY A 386 -17.85 22.71 -12.42
C GLY A 386 -16.99 23.86 -12.97
N GLY A 387 -17.51 24.49 -14.04
CA GLY A 387 -17.90 25.91 -14.01
C GLY A 387 -16.82 26.97 -13.76
N GLY A 388 -16.18 27.43 -14.84
CA GLY A 388 -15.64 28.78 -14.93
C GLY A 388 -16.59 29.66 -15.73
N ALA A 389 -17.47 30.40 -15.06
CA ALA A 389 -18.22 31.47 -15.69
C ALA A 389 -17.24 32.60 -16.06
N GLU A 390 -16.98 32.77 -17.36
CA GLU A 390 -16.35 33.97 -17.88
C GLU A 390 -17.24 35.18 -17.58
N ARG A 391 -16.83 36.02 -16.63
CA ARG A 391 -17.26 37.42 -16.58
C ARG A 391 -16.62 38.12 -17.77
N LYS A 392 -17.42 38.39 -18.81
CA LYS A 392 -17.09 39.44 -19.77
C LYS A 392 -17.46 40.78 -19.15
N GLU A 393 -16.44 41.59 -18.91
CA GLU A 393 -16.60 43.04 -18.81
C GLU A 393 -17.07 43.57 -20.17
N GLY A 394 -18.13 44.37 -20.12
CA GLY A 394 -18.72 45.11 -21.22
C GLY A 394 -19.61 46.19 -20.65
#